data_AF-A0A7K5B128-F1
#
_entry.id   AF-A0A7K5B128-F1
#
_cell.length_a   1.000
_cell.length_b   1.000
_cell.length_c   1.000
_cell.angle_alpha   90.00
_cell.angle_beta   90.00
_cell.angle_gamma   90.00
#
_symmetry.space_group_name_H-M   'P 1'
#
loop_
_entity.id
_entity.type
_entity.pdbx_description
1 polymer ?
#
loop_
_entity_poly.entity_id
_entity_poly.type
_entity_poly.pdbx_seq_one_letter_code
_entity_poly.pdbx_strand_id
1 'polypeptide(L)'
;LTEDEDIKQMLQGSLLWKVRAKGGCRERLFRLQEDGVTVSFEGRSGRARSPQSFSVTHIEGVREGHQSEGLRKHGAAFPERHCFTLVFKGRRKNLDLAARSEEHARHWVQGLAKLMGRLQAMSQMEKLDHWIHGVLQKADKNKDNKMSFQEVKNMLRMLNIDMDNVYASKLFKECDHSGNGRLEGRELEEFCRRLLRRPELEELFGRYSGEDRVLSAEELRDFLRDQGEDSSLRQARAIIRKYELNEKARQQDLMMLDGFMMYLLSAAGDILNQEHTKVHQDMSQPLSHYFISSSHNTYLTRNQIGGTSSTEAYAKALRAGCRCVELDCWEGSDGEPVVYHGHTLTSKILFRDVIESIRRTAFERSPYPVILSLENHCGLEQQATMARHMKAILGDLLLMQPLQGQDPHSLPSPEQLKKKILVKGKKLPEPWHEPQSVPSLLDPEEEEEEEEEEEEKLPERSNRRVRGSSRALVPRGHDIPAKDALQVSPELSALVVYCQAVPFPGLAQALHHPRPCQMSSFSERKARKLIKEAG
;
A
#
# COMPACT_ATOMS: atom_id res chain seq x y z
N LEU A 1 9.01 -29.66 7.03
CA LEU A 1 8.06 -28.78 7.77
C LEU A 1 7.72 -29.36 9.12
N THR A 2 7.34 -30.63 9.17
CA THR A 2 6.92 -31.35 10.39
C THR A 2 8.01 -31.51 11.45
N GLU A 3 9.27 -31.18 11.14
CA GLU A 3 10.38 -31.19 12.10
C GLU A 3 10.65 -29.84 12.77
N ASP A 4 10.22 -28.72 12.16
CA ASP A 4 10.43 -27.37 12.70
C ASP A 4 9.50 -27.13 13.90
N GLU A 5 10.09 -26.79 15.04
CA GLU A 5 9.34 -26.68 16.29
C GLU A 5 8.31 -25.55 16.27
N ASP A 6 8.60 -24.42 15.62
CA ASP A 6 7.63 -23.31 15.52
C ASP A 6 6.39 -23.74 14.71
N ILE A 7 6.61 -24.47 13.63
CA ILE A 7 5.53 -24.97 12.76
C ILE A 7 4.72 -26.06 13.46
N LYS A 8 5.37 -26.97 14.20
CA LYS A 8 4.67 -27.99 15.01
C LYS A 8 3.74 -27.33 16.03
N GLN A 9 4.19 -26.30 16.73
CA GLN A 9 3.36 -25.58 17.69
C GLN A 9 2.16 -24.91 17.00
N MET A 10 2.35 -24.33 15.81
CA MET A 10 1.26 -23.76 15.03
C MET A 10 0.25 -24.82 14.53
N LEU A 11 0.72 -26.01 14.16
CA LEU A 11 -0.12 -27.15 13.74
C LEU A 11 -0.93 -27.74 14.90
N GLN A 12 -0.34 -27.84 16.09
CA GLN A 12 -1.07 -28.21 17.32
C GLN A 12 -2.15 -27.15 17.64
N GLY A 13 -1.80 -25.88 17.41
CA GLY A 13 -2.65 -24.72 17.58
C GLY A 13 -2.45 -24.08 18.95
N SER A 14 -2.70 -22.77 19.04
CA SER A 14 -2.53 -22.00 20.27
C SER A 14 -3.72 -21.11 20.54
N LEU A 15 -4.01 -20.91 21.83
CA LEU A 15 -5.04 -19.98 22.27
C LEU A 15 -4.47 -18.55 22.26
N LEU A 16 -5.07 -17.70 21.44
CA LEU A 16 -4.65 -16.31 21.26
C LEU A 16 -5.83 -15.37 21.49
N TRP A 17 -5.60 -14.27 22.20
CA TRP A 17 -6.59 -13.20 22.33
C TRP A 17 -6.58 -12.30 21.10
N LYS A 18 -7.76 -12.10 20.51
CA LYS A 18 -7.94 -11.06 19.51
C LYS A 18 -8.20 -9.72 20.17
N VAL A 19 -7.24 -8.80 20.09
CA VAL A 19 -7.33 -7.46 20.69
C VAL A 19 -8.18 -6.55 19.79
N ARG A 20 -9.12 -5.79 20.39
CA ARG A 20 -10.05 -4.90 19.66
C ARG A 20 -10.38 -3.65 20.48
N ALA A 21 -10.73 -2.55 19.78
CA ALA A 21 -11.01 -1.25 20.38
C ALA A 21 -12.13 -1.18 21.42
N LYS A 22 -13.11 -2.09 21.40
CA LYS A 22 -14.29 -2.06 22.29
C LYS A 22 -14.29 -3.21 23.30
N GLY A 23 -13.18 -3.37 24.04
CA GLY A 23 -13.09 -4.22 25.25
C GLY A 23 -13.28 -5.73 25.09
N GLY A 24 -13.61 -6.23 23.89
CA GLY A 24 -13.85 -7.64 23.64
C GLY A 24 -12.56 -8.39 23.29
N CYS A 25 -11.68 -8.63 24.27
CA CYS A 25 -10.60 -9.59 24.13
C CYS A 25 -11.17 -10.99 24.30
N ARG A 26 -11.45 -11.66 23.18
CA ARG A 26 -11.85 -13.07 23.19
C ARG A 26 -10.68 -13.91 22.77
N GLU A 27 -10.35 -14.86 23.63
CA GLU A 27 -9.44 -15.95 23.31
C GLU A 27 -10.09 -16.85 22.25
N ARG A 28 -9.28 -17.29 21.29
CA ARG A 28 -9.69 -18.22 20.24
C ARG A 28 -8.54 -19.18 19.96
N LEU A 29 -8.88 -20.41 19.63
CA LEU A 29 -7.88 -21.35 19.13
C LEU A 29 -7.54 -21.00 17.69
N PHE A 30 -6.28 -20.66 17.44
CA PHE A 30 -5.73 -20.52 16.10
C PHE A 30 -4.91 -21.75 15.77
N ARG A 31 -5.07 -22.29 14.56
CA ARG A 31 -4.36 -23.50 14.12
C ARG A 31 -3.97 -23.40 12.64
N LEU A 32 -2.69 -23.63 12.37
CA LEU A 32 -2.20 -23.90 11.02
C LEU A 32 -2.74 -25.26 10.55
N GLN A 33 -3.31 -25.32 9.35
CA GLN A 33 -3.76 -26.56 8.76
C GLN A 33 -2.57 -27.34 8.18
N GLU A 34 -2.75 -28.64 7.94
CA GLU A 34 -1.71 -29.51 7.36
C GLU A 34 -1.24 -29.08 5.97
N ASP A 35 -2.04 -28.26 5.27
CA ASP A 35 -1.64 -27.60 4.03
C ASP A 35 -0.45 -26.64 4.21
N GLY A 36 -0.12 -26.24 5.44
CA GLY A 36 0.98 -25.35 5.75
C GLY A 36 0.77 -23.89 5.31
N VAL A 37 -0.44 -23.52 4.88
CA VAL A 37 -0.75 -22.15 4.40
C VAL A 37 -2.06 -21.60 4.91
N THR A 38 -2.98 -22.42 5.37
CA THR A 38 -4.26 -21.96 5.90
C THR A 38 -4.18 -21.92 7.41
N VAL A 39 -4.47 -20.77 8.01
CA VAL A 39 -4.69 -20.64 9.46
C VAL A 39 -6.18 -20.53 9.69
N SER A 40 -6.73 -21.46 10.47
CA SER A 40 -8.14 -21.45 10.90
C SER A 40 -8.26 -21.00 12.35
N PHE A 41 -9.40 -20.38 12.68
CA PHE A 41 -9.72 -19.97 14.04
C PHE A 41 -11.23 -19.94 14.28
N GLU A 42 -11.63 -20.14 15.54
CA GLU A 42 -13.05 -20.26 15.91
C GLU A 42 -13.84 -18.95 15.68
N GLY A 43 -15.08 -19.09 15.19
CA GLY A 43 -16.00 -17.99 14.88
C GLY A 43 -16.69 -17.34 16.10
N ARG A 44 -17.58 -16.35 15.89
CA ARG A 44 -18.40 -15.79 16.98
C ARG A 44 -19.46 -16.82 17.39
N SER A 45 -19.62 -17.05 18.70
CA SER A 45 -20.71 -17.82 19.31
C SER A 45 -22.09 -17.30 18.85
N GLY A 46 -22.93 -18.16 18.26
CA GLY A 46 -24.38 -17.90 18.14
C GLY A 46 -25.08 -18.34 16.85
N ARG A 47 -24.43 -18.41 15.68
CA ARG A 47 -25.05 -18.94 14.44
C ARG A 47 -24.00 -19.61 13.57
N ALA A 48 -24.23 -20.88 13.21
CA ALA A 48 -23.45 -21.77 12.34
C ALA A 48 -21.91 -21.74 12.53
N ARG A 49 -21.37 -22.82 13.10
CA ARG A 49 -19.93 -23.10 13.35
C ARG A 49 -19.08 -23.17 12.07
N SER A 50 -19.01 -22.10 11.28
CA SER A 50 -17.99 -22.00 10.23
C SER A 50 -16.69 -21.47 10.85
N PRO A 51 -15.60 -22.27 10.88
CA PRO A 51 -14.30 -21.75 11.26
C PRO A 51 -13.93 -20.62 10.29
N GLN A 52 -13.49 -19.48 10.83
CA GLN A 52 -12.94 -18.41 10.01
C GLN A 52 -11.51 -18.78 9.66
N SER A 53 -11.07 -18.50 8.44
CA SER A 53 -9.71 -18.80 8.02
C SER A 53 -9.08 -17.63 7.26
N PHE A 54 -7.76 -17.66 7.18
CA PHE A 54 -6.99 -16.84 6.26
C PHE A 54 -5.80 -17.62 5.74
N SER A 55 -5.37 -17.27 4.53
CA SER A 55 -4.15 -17.80 3.95
C SER A 55 -2.94 -16.98 4.41
N VAL A 56 -1.83 -17.65 4.71
CA VAL A 56 -0.51 -17.04 4.94
C VAL A 56 -0.08 -16.23 3.71
N THR A 57 -0.50 -16.62 2.50
CA THR A 57 -0.21 -15.86 1.26
C THR A 57 -0.81 -14.44 1.26
N HIS A 58 -1.86 -14.20 2.07
CA HIS A 58 -2.50 -12.90 2.21
C HIS A 58 -1.82 -12.01 3.26
N ILE A 59 -0.86 -12.55 4.02
CA ILE A 59 -0.10 -11.79 5.02
C ILE A 59 1.01 -11.03 4.29
N GLU A 60 1.09 -9.74 4.55
CA GLU A 60 2.15 -8.85 4.07
C GLU A 60 3.34 -8.86 5.04
N GLY A 61 3.08 -8.93 6.34
CA GLY A 61 4.10 -8.97 7.37
C GLY A 61 3.53 -9.28 8.75
N VAL A 62 4.42 -9.59 9.68
CA VAL A 62 4.13 -9.75 11.11
C VAL A 62 4.89 -8.68 11.88
N ARG A 63 4.22 -7.97 12.79
CA ARG A 63 4.85 -6.97 13.66
C ARG A 63 4.80 -7.45 15.10
N GLU A 64 5.93 -7.43 15.79
CA GLU A 64 6.04 -7.85 17.18
C GLU A 64 5.71 -6.71 18.14
N GLY A 65 5.22 -7.03 19.33
CA GLY A 65 4.95 -6.05 20.36
C GLY A 65 3.81 -5.09 20.03
N HIS A 66 3.85 -3.90 20.64
CA HIS A 66 2.84 -2.87 20.46
C HIS A 66 3.12 -1.96 19.25
N GLN A 67 3.55 -2.58 18.14
CA GLN A 67 3.91 -1.84 16.93
C GLN A 67 2.71 -1.38 16.09
N SER A 68 1.53 -2.00 16.23
CA SER A 68 0.30 -1.53 15.57
C SER A 68 -0.40 -0.44 16.37
N GLU A 69 -1.18 0.41 15.68
CA GLU A 69 -2.03 1.40 16.35
C GLU A 69 -3.04 0.74 17.32
N GLY A 70 -3.60 -0.41 16.92
CA GLY A 70 -4.57 -1.13 17.74
C GLY A 70 -3.98 -1.66 19.04
N LEU A 71 -2.77 -2.23 18.99
CA LEU A 71 -2.07 -2.73 20.19
C LEU A 71 -1.55 -1.58 21.08
N ARG A 72 -1.09 -0.46 20.52
CA ARG A 72 -0.74 0.72 21.35
C ARG A 72 -1.93 1.22 22.16
N LYS A 73 -3.11 1.33 21.53
CA LYS A 73 -4.31 1.88 22.16
C LYS A 73 -5.04 0.88 23.07
N HIS A 74 -4.97 -0.42 22.78
CA HIS A 74 -5.83 -1.42 23.42
C HIS A 74 -5.10 -2.66 23.93
N GLY A 75 -3.79 -2.76 23.72
CA GLY A 75 -2.96 -3.90 24.12
C GLY A 75 -2.39 -3.80 25.54
N ALA A 76 -2.60 -2.70 26.27
CA ALA A 76 -2.00 -2.44 27.58
C ALA A 76 -2.26 -3.52 28.66
N ALA A 77 -3.32 -4.33 28.49
CA ALA A 77 -3.63 -5.45 29.38
C ALA A 77 -2.70 -6.66 29.19
N PHE A 78 -1.86 -6.67 28.15
CA PHE A 78 -0.96 -7.78 27.81
C PHE A 78 0.50 -7.29 27.82
N PRO A 79 1.45 -8.13 28.27
CA PRO A 79 2.86 -7.80 28.15
C PRO A 79 3.25 -7.62 26.67
N GLU A 80 4.07 -6.63 26.37
CA GLU A 80 4.44 -6.30 24.99
C GLU A 80 4.98 -7.52 24.23
N ARG A 81 5.86 -8.31 24.86
CA ARG A 81 6.46 -9.50 24.24
C ARG A 81 5.49 -10.64 23.93
N HIS A 82 4.26 -10.57 24.44
CA HIS A 82 3.21 -11.53 24.16
C HIS A 82 2.36 -11.12 22.95
N CYS A 83 2.50 -9.87 22.48
CA CYS A 83 1.66 -9.28 21.47
C CYS A 83 2.31 -9.31 20.10
N PHE A 84 1.50 -9.48 19.06
CA PHE A 84 1.92 -9.34 17.67
C PHE A 84 0.74 -9.02 16.76
N THR A 85 1.02 -8.44 15.60
CA THR A 85 0.02 -8.04 14.60
C THR A 85 0.29 -8.72 13.27
N LEU A 86 -0.75 -9.34 12.69
CA LEU A 86 -0.73 -9.77 11.30
C LEU A 86 -1.20 -8.62 10.41
N VAL A 87 -0.31 -8.17 9.52
CA VAL A 87 -0.61 -7.17 8.50
C VAL A 87 -1.03 -7.90 7.24
N PHE A 88 -2.23 -7.61 6.74
CA PHE A 88 -2.75 -8.25 5.53
C PHE A 88 -2.56 -7.35 4.31
N LYS A 89 -2.31 -7.99 3.16
CA LYS A 89 -2.26 -7.33 1.86
C LYS A 89 -3.62 -6.67 1.53
N GLY A 90 -3.56 -5.53 0.85
CA GLY A 90 -4.73 -4.82 0.33
C GLY A 90 -5.57 -4.13 1.40
N ARG A 91 -6.90 -4.11 1.21
CA ARG A 91 -7.84 -3.35 2.06
C ARG A 91 -8.24 -4.06 3.36
N ARG A 92 -7.72 -5.26 3.61
CA ARG A 92 -8.06 -6.04 4.81
C ARG A 92 -7.47 -5.36 6.06
N LYS A 93 -8.23 -5.37 7.16
CA LYS A 93 -7.76 -4.82 8.44
C LYS A 93 -6.71 -5.74 9.07
N ASN A 94 -5.73 -5.13 9.73
CA ASN A 94 -4.73 -5.84 10.54
C ASN A 94 -5.42 -6.67 11.63
N LEU A 95 -4.78 -7.75 12.04
CA LEU A 95 -5.23 -8.62 13.12
C LEU A 95 -4.25 -8.56 14.28
N ASP A 96 -4.67 -7.87 15.34
CA ASP A 96 -3.91 -7.75 16.58
C ASP A 96 -4.20 -8.94 17.51
N LEU A 97 -3.13 -9.60 17.96
CA LEU A 97 -3.17 -10.82 18.74
C LEU A 97 -2.28 -10.68 19.99
N ALA A 98 -2.67 -11.35 21.07
CA ALA A 98 -1.84 -11.57 22.25
C ALA A 98 -1.84 -13.05 22.60
N ALA A 99 -0.67 -13.57 22.99
CA ALA A 99 -0.47 -14.95 23.39
C ALA A 99 -0.41 -15.11 24.92
N ARG A 100 -0.55 -16.35 25.40
CA ARG A 100 -0.45 -16.69 26.84
C ARG A 100 0.95 -16.51 27.41
N SER A 101 1.97 -16.70 26.58
CA SER A 101 3.38 -16.55 26.94
C SER A 101 4.17 -15.93 25.78
N GLU A 102 5.30 -15.30 26.12
CA GLU A 102 6.32 -14.85 25.15
C GLU A 102 6.74 -15.98 24.21
N GLU A 103 6.86 -17.21 24.72
CA GLU A 103 7.21 -18.38 23.92
C GLU A 103 6.17 -18.67 22.83
N HIS A 104 4.88 -18.67 23.16
CA HIS A 104 3.83 -18.87 22.17
C HIS A 104 3.80 -17.73 21.13
N ALA A 105 3.98 -16.48 21.55
CA ALA A 105 4.07 -15.36 20.62
C ALA A 105 5.24 -15.54 19.65
N ARG A 106 6.42 -15.90 20.18
CA ARG A 106 7.63 -16.16 19.40
C ARG A 106 7.43 -17.28 18.38
N HIS A 107 6.86 -18.41 18.77
CA HIS A 107 6.58 -19.52 17.84
C HIS A 107 5.67 -19.08 16.68
N TRP A 108 4.62 -18.30 16.96
CA TRP A 108 3.73 -17.80 15.91
C TRP A 108 4.40 -16.80 14.98
N VAL A 109 5.17 -15.85 15.53
CA VAL A 109 5.88 -14.85 14.72
C VAL A 109 6.93 -15.51 13.83
N GLN A 110 7.79 -16.35 14.41
CA GLN A 110 8.87 -17.02 13.69
C GLN A 110 8.32 -18.05 12.70
N GLY A 111 7.32 -18.82 13.09
CA GLY A 111 6.67 -19.79 12.20
C GLY A 111 6.00 -19.13 11.00
N LEU A 112 5.26 -18.02 11.20
CA LEU A 112 4.68 -17.26 10.08
C LEU A 112 5.76 -16.64 9.18
N ALA A 113 6.82 -16.06 9.75
CA ALA A 113 7.93 -15.50 8.98
C ALA A 113 8.61 -16.58 8.11
N LYS A 114 8.84 -17.78 8.66
CA LYS A 114 9.38 -18.94 7.93
C LYS A 114 8.46 -19.39 6.80
N LEU A 115 7.15 -19.52 7.07
CA LEU A 115 6.17 -19.90 6.04
C LEU A 115 6.12 -18.87 4.92
N MET A 116 6.12 -17.58 5.25
CA MET A 116 6.15 -16.50 4.26
C MET A 116 7.44 -16.52 3.43
N GLY A 117 8.60 -16.67 4.06
CA GLY A 117 9.88 -16.78 3.37
C GLY A 117 9.94 -17.99 2.44
N ARG A 118 9.41 -19.14 2.88
CA ARG A 118 9.30 -20.34 2.03
C ARG A 118 8.38 -20.11 0.84
N LEU A 119 7.19 -19.53 1.04
CA LEU A 119 6.25 -19.25 -0.05
C LEU A 119 6.87 -18.31 -1.10
N GLN A 120 7.73 -17.39 -0.69
CA GLN A 120 8.50 -16.55 -1.61
C GLN A 120 9.57 -17.36 -2.36
N ALA A 121 10.30 -18.23 -1.65
CA ALA A 121 11.39 -19.06 -2.18
C ALA A 121 10.93 -20.24 -3.06
N MET A 122 9.67 -20.67 -2.98
CA MET A 122 9.13 -21.74 -3.82
C MET A 122 9.34 -21.45 -5.31
N SER A 123 9.73 -22.49 -6.05
CA SER A 123 9.75 -22.49 -7.51
C SER A 123 8.34 -22.27 -8.07
N GLN A 124 8.23 -21.85 -9.33
CA GLN A 124 6.92 -21.68 -9.97
C GLN A 124 6.14 -23.00 -10.02
N MET A 125 6.83 -24.13 -10.18
CA MET A 125 6.23 -25.46 -10.16
C MET A 125 5.63 -25.78 -8.78
N GLU A 126 6.38 -25.56 -7.70
CA GLU A 126 5.87 -25.78 -6.34
C GLU A 126 4.72 -24.82 -6.00
N LYS A 127 4.77 -23.57 -6.49
CA LYS A 127 3.69 -22.60 -6.30
C LYS A 127 2.41 -23.06 -6.99
N LEU A 128 2.51 -23.56 -8.22
CA LEU A 128 1.39 -24.07 -8.98
C LEU A 128 0.81 -25.32 -8.32
N ASP A 129 1.64 -26.30 -7.99
CA ASP A 129 1.24 -27.54 -7.34
C ASP A 129 0.57 -27.28 -5.98
N HIS A 130 1.20 -26.45 -5.16
CA HIS A 130 0.65 -26.03 -3.87
C HIS A 130 -0.67 -25.26 -4.02
N TRP A 131 -0.79 -24.41 -5.04
CA TRP A 131 -2.03 -23.69 -5.34
C TRP A 131 -3.14 -24.63 -5.79
N ILE A 132 -2.87 -25.58 -6.69
CA ILE A 132 -3.83 -26.60 -7.14
C ILE A 132 -4.30 -27.41 -5.94
N HIS A 133 -3.38 -27.95 -5.14
CA HIS A 133 -3.73 -28.71 -3.93
C HIS A 133 -4.55 -27.89 -2.93
N GLY A 134 -4.16 -26.63 -2.69
CA GLY A 134 -4.89 -25.73 -1.79
C GLY A 134 -6.28 -25.33 -2.31
N VAL A 135 -6.48 -25.25 -3.62
CA VAL A 135 -7.79 -25.01 -4.25
C VAL A 135 -8.67 -26.26 -4.15
N LEU A 136 -8.12 -27.43 -4.46
CA LEU A 136 -8.82 -28.70 -4.37
C LEU A 136 -9.28 -29.00 -2.94
N GLN A 137 -8.40 -28.86 -1.94
CA GLN A 137 -8.76 -29.07 -0.54
C GLN A 137 -9.82 -28.10 -0.01
N LYS A 138 -9.87 -26.86 -0.51
CA LYS A 138 -10.92 -25.90 -0.10
C LYS A 138 -12.24 -26.16 -0.79
N ALA A 139 -12.20 -26.72 -1.99
CA ALA A 139 -13.38 -27.08 -2.75
C ALA A 139 -14.01 -28.37 -2.23
N ASP A 140 -13.20 -29.33 -1.77
CA ASP A 140 -13.62 -30.54 -1.05
C ASP A 140 -14.16 -30.19 0.35
N LYS A 141 -15.49 -30.06 0.47
CA LYS A 141 -16.13 -29.61 1.71
C LYS A 141 -16.33 -30.74 2.71
N ASN A 142 -16.49 -31.97 2.20
CA ASN A 142 -16.77 -33.14 3.03
C ASN A 142 -15.48 -33.89 3.44
N LYS A 143 -14.32 -33.49 2.88
CA LYS A 143 -12.98 -34.03 3.15
C LYS A 143 -12.84 -35.51 2.81
N ASP A 144 -13.56 -35.96 1.79
CA ASP A 144 -13.49 -37.36 1.35
C ASP A 144 -12.46 -37.59 0.22
N ASN A 145 -11.70 -36.55 -0.15
CA ASN A 145 -10.73 -36.54 -1.24
C ASN A 145 -11.34 -36.85 -2.61
N LYS A 146 -12.66 -36.71 -2.75
CA LYS A 146 -13.39 -36.84 -4.03
C LYS A 146 -14.11 -35.53 -4.32
N MET A 147 -14.29 -35.24 -5.60
CA MET A 147 -14.89 -33.97 -6.03
C MET A 147 -16.26 -34.24 -6.64
N SER A 148 -17.33 -33.91 -5.90
CA SER A 148 -18.67 -33.87 -6.48
C SER A 148 -18.81 -32.71 -7.47
N PHE A 149 -19.79 -32.78 -8.37
CA PHE A 149 -20.02 -31.68 -9.33
C PHE A 149 -20.29 -30.33 -8.65
N GLN A 150 -20.89 -30.33 -7.46
CA GLN A 150 -21.10 -29.11 -6.68
C GLN A 150 -19.79 -28.52 -6.15
N GLU A 151 -18.84 -29.36 -5.77
CA GLU A 151 -17.51 -28.96 -5.30
C GLU A 151 -16.66 -28.47 -6.47
N VAL A 152 -16.75 -29.10 -7.65
CA VAL A 152 -16.16 -28.60 -8.88
C VAL A 152 -16.69 -27.21 -9.25
N LYS A 153 -18.00 -26.96 -9.15
CA LYS A 153 -18.55 -25.60 -9.35
C LYS A 153 -18.00 -24.58 -8.34
N ASN A 154 -17.85 -24.97 -7.08
CA ASN A 154 -17.26 -24.10 -6.07
C ASN A 154 -15.79 -23.82 -6.39
N MET A 155 -15.05 -24.82 -6.85
CA MET A 155 -13.67 -24.70 -7.32
C MET A 155 -13.58 -23.68 -8.46
N LEU A 156 -14.38 -23.83 -9.53
CA LEU A 156 -14.37 -22.91 -10.67
C LEU A 156 -14.64 -21.46 -10.25
N ARG A 157 -15.62 -21.24 -9.36
CA ARG A 157 -15.89 -19.91 -8.79
C ARG A 157 -14.73 -19.37 -7.97
N MET A 158 -14.08 -20.23 -7.17
CA MET A 158 -12.90 -19.85 -6.39
C MET A 158 -11.72 -19.46 -7.28
N LEU A 159 -11.61 -20.09 -8.44
CA LEU A 159 -10.62 -19.80 -9.48
C LEU A 159 -11.00 -18.59 -10.34
N ASN A 160 -12.16 -17.99 -10.11
CA ASN A 160 -12.73 -16.92 -10.94
C ASN A 160 -12.86 -17.32 -12.42
N ILE A 161 -13.12 -18.60 -12.68
CA ILE A 161 -13.39 -19.14 -14.01
C ILE A 161 -14.91 -19.09 -14.21
N ASP A 162 -15.36 -18.18 -15.06
CA ASP A 162 -16.75 -18.14 -15.48
C ASP A 162 -16.95 -19.16 -16.60
N MET A 163 -17.52 -20.31 -16.22
CA MET A 163 -17.77 -21.42 -17.12
C MET A 163 -19.26 -21.74 -17.12
N ASP A 164 -19.81 -21.91 -18.33
CA ASP A 164 -21.19 -22.32 -18.49
C ASP A 164 -21.46 -23.67 -17.77
N ASN A 165 -22.59 -23.72 -17.05
CA ASN A 165 -22.93 -24.87 -16.21
C ASN A 165 -23.18 -26.14 -17.04
N VAL A 166 -23.63 -26.01 -18.29
CA VAL A 166 -23.88 -27.15 -19.19
C VAL A 166 -22.55 -27.71 -19.67
N TYR A 167 -21.63 -26.83 -20.08
CA TYR A 167 -20.28 -27.24 -20.47
C TYR A 167 -19.50 -27.87 -19.30
N ALA A 168 -19.52 -27.25 -18.11
CA ALA A 168 -18.88 -27.82 -16.93
C ALA A 168 -19.45 -29.20 -16.55
N SER A 169 -20.78 -29.37 -16.67
CA SER A 169 -21.45 -30.66 -16.43
C SER A 169 -21.06 -31.71 -17.45
N LYS A 170 -20.96 -31.33 -18.73
CA LYS A 170 -20.50 -32.21 -19.81
C LYS A 170 -19.06 -32.66 -19.54
N LEU A 171 -18.16 -31.73 -19.26
CA LEU A 171 -16.76 -32.02 -18.98
C LEU A 171 -16.60 -32.93 -17.75
N PHE A 172 -17.36 -32.66 -16.68
CA PHE A 172 -17.39 -33.49 -15.48
C PHE A 172 -17.79 -34.94 -15.80
N LYS A 173 -18.90 -35.11 -16.53
CA LYS A 173 -19.40 -36.44 -16.90
C LYS A 173 -18.46 -37.21 -17.83
N GLU A 174 -17.76 -36.51 -18.70
CA GLU A 174 -16.76 -37.13 -19.58
C GLU A 174 -15.53 -37.64 -18.82
N CYS A 175 -15.21 -37.05 -17.67
CA CYS A 175 -14.08 -37.44 -16.84
C CYS A 175 -14.46 -38.44 -15.72
N ASP A 176 -15.75 -38.53 -15.33
CA ASP A 176 -16.30 -39.50 -14.37
C ASP A 176 -16.41 -40.90 -15.02
N HIS A 177 -15.26 -41.55 -15.20
CA HIS A 177 -15.17 -42.89 -15.77
C HIS A 177 -15.72 -43.98 -14.83
N SER A 178 -15.68 -43.73 -13.53
CA SER A 178 -16.21 -44.59 -12.48
C SER A 178 -17.73 -44.56 -12.39
N GLY A 179 -18.36 -43.52 -12.94
CA GLY A 179 -19.82 -43.34 -12.99
C GLY A 179 -20.44 -43.14 -11.61
N ASN A 180 -19.64 -42.78 -10.60
CA ASN A 180 -20.08 -42.66 -9.21
C ASN A 180 -20.55 -41.22 -8.87
N GLY A 181 -20.52 -40.31 -9.83
CA GLY A 181 -20.92 -38.91 -9.68
C GLY A 181 -19.86 -38.05 -8.97
N ARG A 182 -18.61 -38.52 -8.89
CA ARG A 182 -17.49 -37.86 -8.22
C ARG A 182 -16.20 -38.11 -9.01
N LEU A 183 -15.32 -37.12 -9.04
CA LEU A 183 -13.99 -37.28 -9.63
C LEU A 183 -12.97 -37.60 -8.54
N GLU A 184 -12.19 -38.66 -8.74
CA GLU A 184 -11.10 -39.04 -7.85
C GLU A 184 -9.81 -39.44 -8.60
N GLY A 185 -8.66 -39.17 -7.98
CA GLY A 185 -7.34 -39.53 -8.54
C GLY A 185 -7.17 -39.07 -10.00
N ARG A 186 -7.03 -40.05 -10.91
CA ARG A 186 -6.80 -39.82 -12.35
C ARG A 186 -7.94 -39.08 -13.06
N GLU A 187 -9.18 -39.25 -12.61
CA GLU A 187 -10.35 -38.58 -13.20
C GLU A 187 -10.31 -37.08 -12.92
N LEU A 188 -9.88 -36.71 -11.71
CA LEU A 188 -9.70 -35.32 -11.30
C LEU A 188 -8.50 -34.69 -12.03
N GLU A 189 -7.40 -35.43 -12.18
CA GLU A 189 -6.26 -34.99 -12.99
C GLU A 189 -6.64 -34.75 -14.46
N GLU A 190 -7.41 -35.65 -15.07
CA GLU A 190 -7.90 -35.49 -16.44
C GLU A 190 -8.84 -34.29 -16.57
N PHE A 191 -9.75 -34.10 -15.60
CA PHE A 191 -10.61 -32.92 -15.56
C PHE A 191 -9.78 -31.63 -15.49
N CYS A 192 -8.80 -31.56 -14.58
CA CYS A 192 -7.91 -30.40 -14.47
C CYS A 192 -7.09 -30.17 -15.75
N ARG A 193 -6.57 -31.24 -16.37
CA ARG A 193 -5.81 -31.16 -17.62
C ARG A 193 -6.65 -30.59 -18.75
N ARG A 194 -7.91 -31.04 -18.90
CA ARG A 194 -8.83 -30.51 -19.91
C ARG A 194 -9.25 -29.07 -19.61
N LEU A 195 -9.48 -28.76 -18.33
CA LEU A 195 -9.85 -27.41 -17.89
C LEU A 195 -8.75 -26.40 -18.16
N LEU A 196 -7.49 -26.79 -17.94
CA LEU A 196 -6.31 -25.94 -18.10
C LEU A 196 -5.73 -25.99 -19.53
N ARG A 197 -6.40 -26.70 -20.46
CA ARG A 197 -5.94 -26.80 -21.84
C ARG A 197 -6.00 -25.43 -22.53
N ARG A 198 -4.91 -25.07 -23.20
CA ARG A 198 -4.73 -23.79 -23.91
C ARG A 198 -4.45 -24.06 -25.39
N PRO A 199 -5.50 -24.28 -26.22
CA PRO A 199 -5.32 -24.66 -27.63
C PRO A 199 -4.55 -23.62 -28.45
N GLU A 200 -4.65 -22.35 -28.09
CA GLU A 200 -3.88 -21.27 -28.72
C GLU A 200 -2.37 -21.37 -28.41
N LEU A 201 -2.00 -21.87 -27.23
CA LEU A 201 -0.59 -22.11 -26.88
C LEU A 201 -0.08 -23.40 -27.54
N GLU A 202 -0.93 -24.42 -27.68
CA GLU A 202 -0.62 -25.63 -28.46
C GLU A 202 -0.38 -25.29 -29.94
N GLU A 203 -1.18 -24.38 -30.51
CA GLU A 203 -0.99 -23.89 -31.87
C GLU A 203 0.31 -23.09 -31.99
N LEU A 204 0.54 -22.13 -31.09
CA LEU A 204 1.78 -21.34 -31.06
C LEU A 204 3.01 -22.24 -30.95
N PHE A 205 3.02 -23.16 -29.98
CA PHE A 205 4.10 -24.12 -29.80
C PHE A 205 4.28 -24.98 -31.07
N GLY A 206 3.19 -25.41 -31.70
CA GLY A 206 3.20 -26.14 -32.95
C GLY A 206 3.71 -25.37 -34.18
N ARG A 207 3.76 -24.03 -34.14
CA ARG A 207 4.35 -23.23 -35.23
C ARG A 207 5.87 -23.28 -35.23
N TYR A 208 6.48 -23.50 -34.07
CA TYR A 208 7.93 -23.53 -33.90
C TYR A 208 8.47 -24.94 -33.69
N SER A 209 7.69 -25.84 -33.10
CA SER A 209 8.04 -27.26 -32.98
C SER A 209 7.73 -27.98 -34.30
N GLY A 210 8.60 -28.92 -34.66
CA GLY A 210 8.36 -29.83 -35.78
C GLY A 210 7.19 -30.80 -35.55
N GLU A 211 7.09 -31.81 -36.41
CA GLU A 211 6.04 -32.84 -36.32
C GLU A 211 6.08 -33.65 -35.01
N ASP A 212 7.25 -33.74 -34.38
CA ASP A 212 7.48 -34.43 -33.11
C ASP A 212 6.92 -33.68 -31.90
N ARG A 213 6.48 -32.43 -32.07
CA ARG A 213 5.92 -31.57 -31.00
C ARG A 213 6.89 -31.41 -29.83
N VAL A 214 8.17 -31.22 -30.15
CA VAL A 214 9.22 -30.87 -29.19
C VAL A 214 9.98 -29.66 -29.73
N LEU A 215 10.37 -28.73 -28.85
CA LEU A 215 11.23 -27.60 -29.22
C LEU A 215 12.69 -27.91 -28.92
N SER A 216 13.52 -27.89 -29.93
CA SER A 216 14.97 -27.79 -29.79
C SER A 216 15.40 -26.40 -29.31
N ALA A 217 16.65 -26.28 -28.84
CA ALA A 217 17.22 -24.98 -28.49
C ALA A 217 17.25 -24.01 -29.69
N GLU A 218 17.47 -24.53 -30.90
CA GLU A 218 17.46 -23.78 -32.16
C GLU A 218 16.06 -23.26 -32.52
N GLU A 219 15.02 -24.08 -32.35
CA GLU A 219 13.63 -23.67 -32.59
C GLU A 219 13.14 -22.68 -31.54
N LEU A 220 13.49 -22.89 -30.26
CA LEU A 220 13.19 -21.91 -29.21
C LEU A 220 13.89 -20.57 -29.47
N ARG A 221 15.13 -20.60 -29.96
CA ARG A 221 15.85 -19.39 -30.36
C ARG A 221 15.09 -18.62 -31.45
N ASP A 222 14.51 -19.33 -32.40
CA ASP A 222 13.73 -18.71 -33.48
C ASP A 222 12.44 -18.07 -32.94
N PHE A 223 11.76 -18.73 -32.00
CA PHE A 223 10.66 -18.11 -31.24
C PHE A 223 11.09 -16.81 -30.55
N LEU A 224 12.21 -16.82 -29.81
CA LEU A 224 12.71 -15.64 -29.10
C LEU A 224 13.05 -14.49 -30.06
N ARG A 225 13.64 -14.81 -31.21
CA ARG A 225 13.95 -13.82 -32.25
C ARG A 225 12.69 -13.12 -32.74
N ASP A 226 11.63 -13.87 -32.99
CA ASP A 226 10.36 -13.32 -33.47
C ASP A 226 9.63 -12.49 -32.39
N GLN A 227 9.94 -12.72 -31.10
CA GLN A 227 9.48 -11.87 -30.00
C GLN A 227 10.34 -10.61 -29.80
N GLY A 228 11.47 -10.47 -30.49
CA GLY A 228 12.42 -9.36 -30.28
C GLY A 228 13.28 -9.50 -29.03
N GLU A 229 13.37 -10.72 -28.47
CA GLU A 229 14.16 -11.05 -27.27
C GLU A 229 15.61 -11.45 -27.61
N ASP A 230 16.44 -11.65 -26.58
CA ASP A 230 17.78 -12.24 -26.75
C ASP A 230 17.69 -13.65 -27.38
N SER A 231 17.95 -13.71 -28.67
CA SER A 231 17.91 -14.93 -29.49
C SER A 231 19.27 -15.61 -29.61
N SER A 232 20.09 -15.58 -28.55
CA SER A 232 21.29 -16.41 -28.46
C SER A 232 20.96 -17.86 -28.10
N LEU A 233 21.66 -18.83 -28.70
CA LEU A 233 21.51 -20.25 -28.33
C LEU A 233 21.83 -20.51 -26.85
N ARG A 234 22.71 -19.70 -26.26
CA ARG A 234 23.02 -19.74 -24.83
C ARG A 234 21.76 -19.43 -24.01
N GLN A 235 21.01 -18.40 -24.39
CA GLN A 235 19.79 -18.00 -23.69
C GLN A 235 18.69 -19.05 -23.87
N ALA A 236 18.49 -19.55 -25.09
CA ALA A 236 17.52 -20.63 -25.35
C ALA A 236 17.80 -21.86 -24.46
N ARG A 237 19.04 -22.35 -24.41
CA ARG A 237 19.42 -23.47 -23.52
C ARG A 237 19.22 -23.14 -22.04
N ALA A 238 19.50 -21.91 -21.61
CA ALA A 238 19.28 -21.49 -20.24
C ALA A 238 17.80 -21.51 -19.85
N ILE A 239 16.92 -21.09 -20.75
CA ILE A 239 15.45 -21.17 -20.58
C ILE A 239 15.01 -22.63 -20.47
N ILE A 240 15.46 -23.50 -21.39
CA ILE A 240 15.13 -24.95 -21.35
C ILE A 240 15.56 -25.57 -20.03
N ARG A 241 16.82 -25.37 -19.63
CA ARG A 241 17.36 -25.92 -18.38
C ARG A 241 16.64 -25.42 -17.13
N LYS A 242 16.02 -24.25 -17.20
CA LYS A 242 15.33 -23.64 -16.06
C LYS A 242 13.85 -24.04 -15.96
N TYR A 243 13.16 -24.15 -17.09
CA TYR A 243 11.70 -24.30 -17.11
C TYR A 243 11.21 -25.66 -17.61
N GLU A 244 12.05 -26.47 -18.26
CA GLU A 244 11.66 -27.81 -18.68
C GLU A 244 11.45 -28.74 -17.48
N LEU A 245 10.31 -29.43 -17.48
CA LEU A 245 9.87 -30.30 -16.38
C LEU A 245 10.37 -31.73 -16.56
N ASN A 246 10.56 -32.19 -17.80
CA ASN A 246 11.05 -33.54 -18.09
C ASN A 246 12.58 -33.56 -18.10
N GLU A 247 13.15 -34.27 -17.13
CA GLU A 247 14.61 -34.43 -16.96
C GLU A 247 15.34 -34.93 -18.20
N LYS A 248 14.74 -35.87 -18.96
CA LYS A 248 15.36 -36.41 -20.16
C LYS A 248 15.39 -35.38 -21.28
N ALA A 249 14.28 -34.69 -21.50
CA ALA A 249 14.20 -33.61 -22.49
C ALA A 249 15.18 -32.49 -22.13
N ARG A 250 15.20 -32.10 -20.85
CA ARG A 250 16.10 -31.07 -20.31
C ARG A 250 17.58 -31.40 -20.52
N GLN A 251 17.99 -32.66 -20.28
CA GLN A 251 19.36 -33.12 -20.51
C GLN A 251 19.77 -33.08 -21.98
N GLN A 252 18.80 -33.15 -22.89
CA GLN A 252 19.00 -33.09 -24.33
C GLN A 252 18.82 -31.67 -24.90
N ASP A 253 18.69 -30.66 -24.04
CA ASP A 253 18.34 -29.27 -24.42
C ASP A 253 17.08 -29.21 -25.31
N LEU A 254 16.07 -30.05 -24.98
CA LEU A 254 14.74 -30.09 -25.58
C LEU A 254 13.68 -29.56 -24.61
N MET A 255 12.64 -28.93 -25.14
CA MET A 255 11.52 -28.36 -24.38
C MET A 255 10.18 -28.90 -24.87
N MET A 256 9.39 -29.41 -23.94
CA MET A 256 8.02 -29.85 -24.16
C MET A 256 7.04 -28.69 -23.92
N LEU A 257 5.79 -28.87 -24.34
CA LEU A 257 4.74 -27.84 -24.19
C LEU A 257 4.60 -27.34 -22.75
N ASP A 258 4.66 -28.24 -21.77
CA ASP A 258 4.58 -27.85 -20.35
C ASP A 258 5.74 -26.95 -19.93
N GLY A 259 6.97 -27.26 -20.35
CA GLY A 259 8.14 -26.41 -20.10
C GLY A 259 8.04 -25.04 -20.77
N PHE A 260 7.48 -25.01 -21.99
CA PHE A 260 7.21 -23.76 -22.71
C PHE A 260 6.15 -22.90 -22.01
N MET A 261 5.06 -23.50 -21.54
CA MET A 261 4.04 -22.79 -20.74
C MET A 261 4.63 -22.25 -19.43
N MET A 262 5.48 -23.04 -18.75
CA MET A 262 6.17 -22.59 -17.54
C MET A 262 7.09 -21.41 -17.80
N TYR A 263 7.75 -21.37 -18.96
CA TYR A 263 8.53 -20.21 -19.40
C TYR A 263 7.64 -18.97 -19.64
N LEU A 264 6.56 -19.10 -20.42
CA LEU A 264 5.66 -17.98 -20.72
C LEU A 264 4.99 -17.39 -19.46
N LEU A 265 4.73 -18.21 -18.45
CA LEU A 265 4.19 -17.77 -17.16
C LEU A 265 5.26 -17.31 -16.17
N SER A 266 6.54 -17.36 -16.55
CA SER A 266 7.66 -16.95 -15.71
C SER A 266 7.95 -15.45 -15.85
N ALA A 267 8.74 -14.92 -14.92
CA ALA A 267 9.29 -13.56 -15.01
C ALA A 267 10.14 -13.32 -16.29
N ALA A 268 10.68 -14.38 -16.90
CA ALA A 268 11.46 -14.27 -18.14
C ALA A 268 10.58 -14.17 -19.40
N GLY A 269 9.31 -14.63 -19.32
CA GLY A 269 8.31 -14.46 -20.38
C GLY A 269 7.29 -13.35 -20.06
N ASP A 270 7.55 -12.56 -19.02
CA ASP A 270 6.67 -11.48 -18.60
C ASP A 270 6.81 -10.29 -19.56
N ILE A 271 5.68 -9.64 -19.86
CA ILE A 271 5.67 -8.39 -20.64
C ILE A 271 6.41 -7.26 -19.91
N LEU A 272 6.54 -7.35 -18.58
CA LEU A 272 7.30 -6.41 -17.79
C LEU A 272 8.80 -6.70 -17.89
N ASN A 273 9.58 -5.72 -18.38
CA ASN A 273 11.03 -5.77 -18.28
C ASN A 273 11.47 -5.88 -16.81
N GLN A 274 12.11 -6.99 -16.47
CA GLN A 274 12.49 -7.30 -15.10
C GLN A 274 13.55 -6.33 -14.55
N GLU A 275 14.37 -5.69 -15.39
CA GLU A 275 15.29 -4.64 -14.96
C GLU A 275 14.56 -3.42 -14.41
N HIS A 276 13.31 -3.17 -14.87
CA HIS A 276 12.48 -2.07 -14.39
C HIS A 276 11.78 -2.36 -13.05
N THR A 277 11.94 -3.56 -12.49
CA THR A 277 11.45 -3.89 -11.14
C THR A 277 12.29 -3.24 -10.04
N LYS A 278 13.49 -2.76 -10.39
CA LYS A 278 14.38 -1.98 -9.54
C LYS A 278 14.43 -0.53 -10.05
N VAL A 279 15.04 0.33 -9.24
CA VAL A 279 15.30 1.72 -9.62
C VAL A 279 16.31 1.71 -10.78
N HIS A 280 15.84 2.12 -11.95
CA HIS A 280 16.61 2.13 -13.20
C HIS A 280 16.71 3.54 -13.80
N GLN A 281 15.94 4.49 -13.27
CA GLN A 281 16.04 5.90 -13.65
C GLN A 281 17.33 6.51 -13.12
N ASP A 282 17.84 7.51 -13.83
CA ASP A 282 18.85 8.40 -13.26
C ASP A 282 18.22 9.16 -12.08
N MET A 283 18.76 8.97 -10.88
CA MET A 283 18.28 9.59 -9.64
C MET A 283 19.11 10.81 -9.22
N SER A 284 20.01 11.29 -10.09
CA SER A 284 20.91 12.42 -9.86
C SER A 284 20.42 13.76 -10.44
N GLN A 285 19.27 13.78 -11.13
CA GLN A 285 18.66 15.02 -11.62
C GLN A 285 18.00 15.81 -10.47
N PRO A 286 17.74 17.12 -10.63
CA PRO A 286 17.03 17.92 -9.63
C PRO A 286 15.66 17.33 -9.26
N LEU A 287 15.23 17.49 -8.00
CA LEU A 287 13.97 16.91 -7.51
C LEU A 287 12.73 17.30 -8.35
N SER A 288 12.73 18.47 -8.97
CA SER A 288 11.66 18.97 -9.86
C SER A 288 11.49 18.17 -11.15
N HIS A 289 12.44 17.29 -11.52
CA HIS A 289 12.41 16.50 -12.75
C HIS A 289 11.68 15.16 -12.60
N TYR A 290 11.16 14.84 -11.41
CA TYR A 290 10.55 13.55 -11.12
C TYR A 290 9.07 13.67 -10.81
N PHE A 291 8.28 12.70 -11.28
CA PHE A 291 6.96 12.47 -10.72
C PHE A 291 7.09 11.85 -9.33
N ILE A 292 6.60 12.56 -8.32
CA ILE A 292 6.67 12.12 -6.92
C ILE A 292 5.31 11.52 -6.53
N SER A 293 5.31 10.22 -6.17
CA SER A 293 4.12 9.57 -5.61
C SER A 293 3.67 10.30 -4.35
N SER A 294 2.46 10.86 -4.39
CA SER A 294 1.94 11.80 -3.40
C SER A 294 0.55 11.39 -2.92
N SER A 295 0.25 11.60 -1.64
CA SER A 295 -1.01 11.22 -1.01
C SER A 295 -1.71 12.43 -0.41
N HIS A 296 -2.97 12.63 -0.81
CA HIS A 296 -3.86 13.68 -0.30
C HIS A 296 -4.63 13.20 0.93
N ASN A 297 -4.82 14.06 1.94
CA ASN A 297 -5.49 13.78 3.23
C ASN A 297 -5.08 12.41 3.80
N THR A 298 -3.76 12.21 3.93
CA THR A 298 -3.15 10.88 4.15
C THR A 298 -3.67 10.19 5.42
N TYR A 299 -4.10 10.95 6.41
CA TYR A 299 -4.65 10.44 7.67
C TYR A 299 -5.99 9.70 7.49
N LEU A 300 -6.77 9.99 6.46
CA LEU A 300 -8.10 9.40 6.27
C LEU A 300 -8.05 7.98 5.73
N THR A 301 -8.76 7.07 6.39
CA THR A 301 -8.85 5.66 5.96
C THR A 301 -10.11 5.34 5.15
N ARG A 302 -11.03 6.31 5.01
CA ARG A 302 -12.36 6.20 4.39
C ARG A 302 -12.79 7.57 3.83
N ASN A 303 -14.09 7.76 3.62
CA ASN A 303 -14.72 8.97 3.08
C ASN A 303 -14.29 10.27 3.80
N GLN A 304 -14.25 11.38 3.06
CA GLN A 304 -13.79 12.70 3.52
C GLN A 304 -14.63 13.27 4.69
N ILE A 305 -15.94 13.00 4.72
CA ILE A 305 -16.88 13.67 5.65
C ILE A 305 -16.99 13.00 7.04
N GLY A 306 -16.71 11.69 7.14
CA GLY A 306 -16.93 10.90 8.36
C GLY A 306 -16.00 9.70 8.52
N GLY A 307 -14.86 9.72 7.82
CA GLY A 307 -13.84 8.69 7.91
C GLY A 307 -13.07 8.71 9.22
N THR A 308 -12.47 7.57 9.57
CA THR A 308 -11.55 7.49 10.70
C THR A 308 -10.16 7.96 10.27
N SER A 309 -9.58 8.88 11.03
CA SER A 309 -8.16 9.26 10.92
C SER A 309 -7.29 8.23 11.64
N SER A 310 -6.17 7.84 11.02
CA SER A 310 -5.31 6.77 11.55
C SER A 310 -3.84 6.98 11.21
N THR A 311 -2.98 6.71 12.19
CA THR A 311 -1.51 6.67 12.00
C THR A 311 -1.07 5.54 11.06
N GLU A 312 -1.87 4.48 10.95
CA GLU A 312 -1.63 3.36 10.04
C GLU A 312 -1.85 3.76 8.57
N ALA A 313 -2.62 4.82 8.29
CA ALA A 313 -2.82 5.31 6.94
C ALA A 313 -1.49 5.85 6.35
N TYR A 314 -0.74 6.65 7.13
CA TYR A 314 0.62 7.07 6.79
C TYR A 314 1.56 5.89 6.57
N ALA A 315 1.54 4.93 7.50
CA ALA A 315 2.38 3.74 7.43
C ALA A 315 2.11 2.93 6.15
N LYS A 316 0.85 2.79 5.75
CA LYS A 316 0.44 2.12 4.51
C LYS A 316 0.86 2.89 3.26
N ALA A 317 0.66 4.21 3.23
CA ALA A 317 1.07 5.04 2.11
C ALA A 317 2.58 4.93 1.87
N LEU A 318 3.40 5.06 2.92
CA LEU A 318 4.86 4.98 2.83
C LEU A 318 5.34 3.58 2.42
N ARG A 319 4.73 2.51 2.92
CA ARG A 319 5.04 1.12 2.50
C ARG A 319 4.64 0.82 1.06
N ALA A 320 3.60 1.48 0.55
CA ALA A 320 3.23 1.43 -0.86
C ALA A 320 4.19 2.24 -1.76
N GLY A 321 5.17 2.95 -1.18
CA GLY A 321 6.16 3.73 -1.91
C GLY A 321 5.84 5.22 -2.04
N CYS A 322 4.74 5.71 -1.46
CA CYS A 322 4.42 7.14 -1.43
C CYS A 322 5.57 7.94 -0.80
N ARG A 323 5.92 9.08 -1.38
CA ARG A 323 7.04 9.96 -0.99
C ARG A 323 6.59 11.37 -0.58
N CYS A 324 5.33 11.72 -0.72
CA CYS A 324 4.77 12.97 -0.18
C CYS A 324 3.47 12.68 0.58
N VAL A 325 3.41 13.04 1.86
CA VAL A 325 2.25 12.80 2.72
C VAL A 325 1.77 14.11 3.33
N GLU A 326 0.46 14.20 3.50
CA GLU A 326 -0.23 15.40 3.95
C GLU A 326 -0.66 15.31 5.42
N LEU A 327 -0.53 16.42 6.15
CA LEU A 327 -0.87 16.57 7.56
C LEU A 327 -1.64 17.87 7.78
N ASP A 328 -2.95 17.75 8.00
CA ASP A 328 -3.84 18.87 8.34
C ASP A 328 -3.78 19.09 9.85
N CYS A 329 -2.96 20.04 10.27
CA CYS A 329 -2.57 20.27 11.64
C CYS A 329 -3.46 21.33 12.28
N TRP A 330 -4.16 20.96 13.35
CA TRP A 330 -5.10 21.80 14.09
C TRP A 330 -4.73 21.84 15.57
N GLU A 331 -5.20 22.88 16.26
CA GLU A 331 -5.01 22.98 17.70
C GLU A 331 -5.70 21.83 18.45
N GLY A 332 -4.96 21.20 19.36
CA GLY A 332 -5.49 20.23 20.30
C GLY A 332 -5.50 20.74 21.73
N SER A 333 -6.05 19.92 22.63
CA SER A 333 -6.05 20.20 24.07
C SER A 333 -4.66 20.03 24.66
N ASP A 334 -4.42 20.63 25.83
CA ASP A 334 -3.19 20.47 26.61
C ASP A 334 -1.90 20.88 25.87
N GLY A 335 -2.03 21.77 24.87
CA GLY A 335 -0.91 22.25 24.06
C GLY A 335 -0.38 21.24 23.03
N GLU A 336 -1.08 20.13 22.82
CA GLU A 336 -0.67 19.06 21.90
C GLU A 336 -1.43 19.16 20.55
N PRO A 337 -0.73 19.40 19.42
CA PRO A 337 -1.36 19.49 18.11
C PRO A 337 -2.00 18.18 17.65
N VAL A 338 -3.09 18.27 16.90
CA VAL A 338 -3.82 17.13 16.34
C VAL A 338 -3.92 17.20 14.82
N VAL A 339 -4.13 16.04 14.20
CA VAL A 339 -4.35 15.90 12.76
C VAL A 339 -5.75 15.34 12.51
N TYR A 340 -6.55 16.06 11.71
CA TYR A 340 -7.88 15.64 11.24
C TYR A 340 -8.37 16.59 10.14
N HIS A 341 -9.47 16.23 9.50
CA HIS A 341 -10.08 17.09 8.49
C HIS A 341 -10.99 18.12 9.18
N GLY A 342 -10.63 19.40 9.10
CA GLY A 342 -11.35 20.52 9.73
C GLY A 342 -12.84 20.52 9.43
N HIS A 343 -13.66 21.04 10.34
CA HIS A 343 -15.11 21.22 10.16
C HIS A 343 -15.92 19.94 9.83
N THR A 344 -15.33 18.75 9.98
CA THR A 344 -16.00 17.46 9.72
C THR A 344 -16.11 16.57 10.96
N LEU A 345 -16.82 15.45 10.84
CA LEU A 345 -17.02 14.46 11.91
C LEU A 345 -15.90 13.41 11.97
N THR A 346 -14.74 13.71 11.39
CA THR A 346 -13.59 12.79 11.37
C THR A 346 -12.94 12.68 12.76
N SER A 347 -12.38 11.50 13.07
CA SER A 347 -11.69 11.31 14.36
C SER A 347 -10.36 12.06 14.37
N LYS A 348 -9.89 12.47 15.55
CA LYS A 348 -8.60 13.15 15.72
C LYS A 348 -7.48 12.18 16.10
N ILE A 349 -6.27 12.41 15.59
CA ILE A 349 -5.05 11.71 16.01
C ILE A 349 -4.00 12.73 16.42
N LEU A 350 -3.12 12.40 17.37
CA LEU A 350 -2.06 13.32 17.81
C LEU A 350 -1.02 13.49 16.70
N PHE A 351 -0.58 14.73 16.47
CA PHE A 351 0.49 15.03 15.53
C PHE A 351 1.76 14.26 15.87
N ARG A 352 2.10 14.21 17.17
CA ARG A 352 3.24 13.44 17.69
C ARG A 352 3.22 11.97 17.23
N ASP A 353 2.08 11.29 17.38
CA ASP A 353 1.92 9.88 16.99
C ASP A 353 2.07 9.67 15.47
N VAL A 354 1.63 10.66 14.68
CA VAL A 354 1.81 10.66 13.22
C VAL A 354 3.30 10.72 12.87
N ILE A 355 4.06 11.65 13.46
CA ILE A 355 5.50 11.78 13.24
C ILE A 355 6.25 10.51 13.70
N GLU A 356 5.87 9.91 14.83
CA GLU A 356 6.43 8.62 15.28
C GLU A 356 6.12 7.46 14.30
N SER A 357 4.93 7.46 13.69
CA SER A 357 4.59 6.51 12.62
C SER A 357 5.48 6.71 11.40
N ILE A 358 5.61 7.95 10.92
CA ILE A 358 6.43 8.31 9.77
C ILE A 358 7.89 7.94 9.99
N ARG A 359 8.50 8.26 11.16
CA ARG A 359 9.89 7.90 11.49
C ARG A 359 10.17 6.42 11.25
N ARG A 360 9.24 5.55 11.66
CA ARG A 360 9.40 4.10 11.55
C ARG A 360 9.31 3.62 10.11
N THR A 361 8.41 4.18 9.31
CA THR A 361 8.06 3.62 8.01
C THR A 361 8.59 4.38 6.80
N ALA A 362 9.08 5.62 6.97
CA ALA A 362 9.47 6.52 5.88
C ALA A 362 10.36 5.85 4.84
N PHE A 363 11.32 5.03 5.29
CA PHE A 363 12.34 4.46 4.41
C PHE A 363 12.43 2.93 4.40
N GLU A 364 11.37 2.23 4.82
CA GLU A 364 11.28 0.76 4.75
C GLU A 364 11.23 0.27 3.29
N ARG A 365 10.43 0.91 2.44
CA ARG A 365 10.24 0.52 1.03
C ARG A 365 11.21 1.20 0.06
N SER A 366 11.56 2.46 0.32
CA SER A 366 12.36 3.29 -0.58
C SER A 366 13.33 4.15 0.22
N PRO A 367 14.60 4.28 -0.19
CA PRO A 367 15.59 5.12 0.48
C PRO A 367 15.45 6.61 0.13
N TYR A 368 14.69 6.96 -0.91
CA TYR A 368 14.54 8.32 -1.42
C TYR A 368 13.70 9.21 -0.49
N PRO A 369 13.87 10.55 -0.59
CA PRO A 369 13.31 11.50 0.37
C PRO A 369 11.80 11.41 0.55
N VAL A 370 11.33 11.81 1.73
CA VAL A 370 9.90 11.96 2.05
C VAL A 370 9.60 13.44 2.30
N ILE A 371 8.53 13.96 1.71
CA ILE A 371 8.05 15.33 1.91
C ILE A 371 6.82 15.30 2.82
N LEU A 372 6.82 16.11 3.87
CA LEU A 372 5.68 16.37 4.74
C LEU A 372 5.00 17.66 4.29
N SER A 373 3.84 17.55 3.63
CA SER A 373 3.01 18.71 3.27
C SER A 373 2.15 19.10 4.46
N LEU A 374 2.48 20.22 5.10
CA LEU A 374 1.74 20.72 6.26
C LEU A 374 0.67 21.71 5.81
N GLU A 375 -0.59 21.38 6.11
CA GLU A 375 -1.70 22.34 6.11
C GLU A 375 -1.90 22.78 7.56
N ASN A 376 -1.52 24.02 7.88
CA ASN A 376 -1.31 24.44 9.26
C ASN A 376 -2.34 25.46 9.73
N HIS A 377 -3.17 25.02 10.68
CA HIS A 377 -4.23 25.79 11.35
C HIS A 377 -3.95 26.00 12.84
N CYS A 378 -2.72 25.73 13.30
CA CYS A 378 -2.32 25.87 14.70
C CYS A 378 -1.88 27.31 15.03
N GLY A 379 -2.14 27.77 16.25
CA GLY A 379 -1.51 28.98 16.81
C GLY A 379 -0.01 28.82 17.01
N LEU A 380 0.71 29.94 17.17
CA LEU A 380 2.18 29.99 17.18
C LEU A 380 2.82 29.06 18.23
N GLU A 381 2.22 28.93 19.41
CA GLU A 381 2.73 28.05 20.47
C GLU A 381 2.67 26.57 20.07
N GLN A 382 1.54 26.13 19.50
CA GLN A 382 1.39 24.75 19.03
C GLN A 382 2.21 24.48 17.77
N GLN A 383 2.44 25.48 16.91
CA GLN A 383 3.40 25.36 15.81
C GLN A 383 4.84 25.13 16.31
N ALA A 384 5.26 25.84 17.35
CA ALA A 384 6.55 25.59 18.00
C ALA A 384 6.61 24.17 18.60
N THR A 385 5.48 23.68 19.13
CA THR A 385 5.36 22.28 19.56
C THR A 385 5.46 21.28 18.41
N MET A 386 4.84 21.53 17.25
CA MET A 386 5.02 20.71 16.05
C MET A 386 6.49 20.63 15.63
N ALA A 387 7.18 21.78 15.61
CA ALA A 387 8.60 21.84 15.28
C ALA A 387 9.46 21.06 16.29
N ARG A 388 9.15 21.17 17.59
CA ARG A 388 9.83 20.42 18.65
C ARG A 388 9.66 18.91 18.49
N HIS A 389 8.43 18.45 18.23
CA HIS A 389 8.13 17.04 17.98
C HIS A 389 8.87 16.52 16.76
N MET A 390 8.84 17.24 15.64
CA MET A 390 9.57 16.84 14.43
C MET A 390 11.08 16.75 14.68
N LYS A 391 11.70 17.73 15.34
CA LYS A 391 13.13 17.71 15.67
C LYS A 391 13.48 16.53 16.58
N ALA A 392 12.74 16.35 17.67
CA ALA A 392 13.01 15.31 18.65
C ALA A 392 12.80 13.90 18.10
N ILE A 393 11.73 13.70 17.33
CA ILE A 393 11.36 12.38 16.83
C ILE A 393 12.15 12.03 15.56
N LEU A 394 12.25 12.93 14.58
CA LEU A 394 12.89 12.61 13.29
C LEU A 394 14.41 12.69 13.38
N GLY A 395 14.97 13.53 14.25
CA GLY A 395 16.41 13.69 14.44
C GLY A 395 17.14 13.92 13.11
N ASP A 396 18.20 13.14 12.85
CA ASP A 396 19.04 13.28 11.65
C ASP A 396 18.32 12.98 10.32
N LEU A 397 17.13 12.36 10.36
CA LEU A 397 16.30 12.17 9.18
C LEU A 397 15.71 13.50 8.72
N LEU A 398 15.44 14.44 9.63
CA LEU A 398 14.86 15.74 9.29
C LEU A 398 15.92 16.64 8.68
N LEU A 399 15.65 17.15 7.48
CA LEU A 399 16.51 18.13 6.84
C LEU A 399 16.20 19.52 7.40
N MET A 400 17.14 20.09 8.16
CA MET A 400 16.98 21.40 8.81
C MET A 400 17.85 22.51 8.20
N GLN A 401 18.80 22.15 7.33
CA GLN A 401 19.70 23.08 6.67
C GLN A 401 19.92 22.66 5.21
N PRO A 402 20.25 23.59 4.31
CA PRO A 402 20.69 23.26 2.96
C PRO A 402 21.90 22.32 2.99
N LEU A 403 21.97 21.40 2.03
CA LEU A 403 23.14 20.54 1.82
C LEU A 403 24.36 21.39 1.50
N GLN A 404 25.51 20.99 2.06
CA GLN A 404 26.77 21.68 1.84
C GLN A 404 27.16 21.66 0.35
N GLY A 405 27.48 22.82 -0.21
CA GLY A 405 27.85 22.95 -1.62
C GLY A 405 26.69 22.80 -2.60
N GLN A 406 25.43 22.77 -2.11
CA GLN A 406 24.26 22.77 -2.99
C GLN A 406 24.16 24.08 -3.77
N ASP A 407 23.92 23.96 -5.08
CA ASP A 407 23.60 25.10 -5.92
C ASP A 407 22.32 25.80 -5.44
N PRO A 408 22.37 27.10 -5.07
CA PRO A 408 21.18 27.87 -4.70
C PRO A 408 20.12 27.98 -5.81
N HIS A 409 20.52 27.76 -7.07
CA HIS A 409 19.65 27.85 -8.25
C HIS A 409 19.10 26.50 -8.70
N SER A 410 19.32 25.42 -7.95
CA SER A 410 18.78 24.10 -8.27
C SER A 410 18.34 23.32 -7.04
N LEU A 411 17.29 22.51 -7.19
CA LEU A 411 16.91 21.55 -6.15
C LEU A 411 17.93 20.41 -6.10
N PRO A 412 18.29 19.91 -4.91
CA PRO A 412 19.11 18.72 -4.79
C PRO A 412 18.39 17.52 -5.41
N SER A 413 19.17 16.54 -5.85
CA SER A 413 18.65 15.30 -6.41
C SER A 413 18.07 14.37 -5.36
N PRO A 414 17.17 13.44 -5.75
CA PRO A 414 16.73 12.37 -4.86
C PRO A 414 17.90 11.56 -4.27
N GLU A 415 18.98 11.36 -5.02
CA GLU A 415 20.19 10.66 -4.57
C GLU A 415 20.87 11.39 -3.41
N GLN A 416 21.07 12.70 -3.52
CA GLN A 416 21.65 13.53 -2.46
C GLN A 416 20.76 13.60 -1.21
N LEU A 417 19.44 13.47 -1.38
CA LEU A 417 18.44 13.54 -0.32
C LEU A 417 18.05 12.16 0.25
N LYS A 418 18.81 11.10 -0.03
CA LYS A 418 18.52 9.77 0.54
C LYS A 418 18.41 9.81 2.06
N LYS A 419 17.37 9.15 2.57
CA LYS A 419 17.01 9.07 3.99
C LYS A 419 16.74 10.43 4.65
N LYS A 420 16.37 11.46 3.87
CA LYS A 420 15.95 12.76 4.39
C LYS A 420 14.43 12.96 4.31
N ILE A 421 13.90 13.65 5.32
CA ILE A 421 12.52 14.09 5.45
C ILE A 421 12.52 15.61 5.32
N LEU A 422 11.76 16.12 4.36
CA LEU A 422 11.64 17.54 4.06
C LEU A 422 10.29 18.03 4.58
N VAL A 423 10.25 19.27 5.07
CA VAL A 423 9.00 19.93 5.45
C VAL A 423 8.62 20.93 4.37
N LYS A 424 7.41 20.77 3.84
CA LYS A 424 6.76 21.76 2.99
C LYS A 424 5.83 22.61 3.84
N GLY A 425 6.04 23.92 3.82
CA GLY A 425 5.24 24.88 4.59
C GLY A 425 5.61 26.32 4.30
N LYS A 426 4.94 27.26 5.00
CA LYS A 426 5.25 28.69 4.95
C LYS A 426 6.62 28.95 5.59
N LYS A 427 7.38 29.90 5.05
CA LYS A 427 8.70 30.31 5.57
C LYS A 427 8.72 31.83 5.78
N LEU A 428 9.21 32.27 6.93
CA LEU A 428 9.45 33.69 7.22
C LEU A 428 10.52 34.24 6.27
N PRO A 429 10.38 35.51 5.83
CA PRO A 429 11.47 36.21 5.16
C PRO A 429 12.71 36.20 6.05
N GLU A 430 13.88 35.92 5.48
CA GLU A 430 15.12 36.11 6.23
C GLU A 430 15.24 37.60 6.60
N PRO A 431 15.70 37.95 7.81
CA PRO A 431 15.97 39.34 8.16
C PRO A 431 17.18 39.83 7.33
N TRP A 432 16.92 40.50 6.21
CA TRP A 432 17.96 41.05 5.33
C TRP A 432 18.45 42.42 5.82
N HIS A 433 19.77 42.62 5.80
CA HIS A 433 20.36 43.94 5.59
C HIS A 433 20.02 44.39 4.14
N GLU A 434 19.25 45.47 4.04
CA GLU A 434 18.66 46.13 2.85
C GLU A 434 19.68 46.92 1.97
N PRO A 435 19.34 47.59 0.82
CA PRO A 435 18.02 48.12 0.38
C PRO A 435 17.65 48.02 -1.14
N GLN A 436 16.35 48.02 -1.45
CA GLN A 436 15.66 49.04 -2.28
C GLN A 436 14.23 48.63 -2.66
N SER A 437 13.32 49.58 -2.44
CA SER A 437 11.88 49.58 -2.61
C SER A 437 11.41 49.54 -4.06
N VAL A 438 10.40 48.71 -4.34
CA VAL A 438 9.35 48.98 -5.34
C VAL A 438 7.99 48.60 -4.76
N PRO A 439 7.00 49.50 -4.70
CA PRO A 439 5.66 49.16 -4.19
C PRO A 439 4.90 48.35 -5.25
N SER A 440 4.62 47.08 -4.99
CA SER A 440 3.66 46.31 -5.76
C SER A 440 2.26 46.54 -5.18
N LEU A 441 1.48 47.41 -5.82
CA LEU A 441 0.06 47.62 -5.55
C LEU A 441 -0.74 46.53 -6.27
N LEU A 442 -1.02 45.42 -5.60
CA LEU A 442 -2.11 44.51 -5.95
C LEU A 442 -2.72 43.99 -4.64
N ASP A 443 -3.98 44.34 -4.40
CA ASP A 443 -4.79 43.90 -3.27
C ASP A 443 -4.89 42.36 -3.25
N PRO A 444 -4.66 41.68 -2.12
CA PRO A 444 -4.77 40.22 -2.03
C PRO A 444 -6.20 39.68 -1.82
N GLU A 445 -7.25 40.51 -1.87
CA GLU A 445 -8.57 40.15 -1.30
C GLU A 445 -9.51 39.28 -2.16
N GLU A 446 -9.09 38.73 -3.31
CA GLU A 446 -10.03 37.98 -4.19
C GLU A 446 -9.78 36.47 -4.39
N GLU A 447 -8.84 35.81 -3.71
CA GLU A 447 -8.60 34.37 -3.96
C GLU A 447 -8.93 33.38 -2.82
N GLU A 448 -9.40 33.81 -1.65
CA GLU A 448 -9.78 32.88 -0.55
C GLU A 448 -11.29 32.56 -0.46
N GLU A 449 -12.19 33.23 -1.19
CA GLU A 449 -13.65 33.02 -1.05
C GLU A 449 -14.27 31.91 -1.95
N GLU A 450 -13.54 31.29 -2.87
CA GLU A 450 -14.11 30.20 -3.72
C GLU A 450 -14.03 28.79 -3.11
N GLU A 451 -13.52 28.62 -1.88
CA GLU A 451 -13.29 27.28 -1.28
C GLU A 451 -14.49 26.68 -0.51
N GLU A 452 -15.58 27.42 -0.23
CA GLU A 452 -16.66 26.95 0.66
C GLU A 452 -17.99 26.51 -0.01
N GLU A 453 -18.21 26.68 -1.32
CA GLU A 453 -19.57 26.55 -1.88
C GLU A 453 -20.07 25.13 -2.30
N GLU A 454 -19.33 24.03 -2.10
CA GLU A 454 -19.76 22.71 -2.67
C GLU A 454 -20.08 21.55 -1.70
N GLU A 455 -20.40 21.77 -0.40
CA GLU A 455 -20.87 20.66 0.46
C GLU A 455 -22.29 20.74 1.08
N GLU A 456 -23.10 21.78 0.82
CA GLU A 456 -24.51 21.78 1.30
C GLU A 456 -25.54 21.56 0.19
N LYS A 457 -25.96 20.30 0.00
CA LYS A 457 -27.32 19.97 -0.50
C LYS A 457 -27.93 18.78 0.22
N LEU A 458 -28.66 19.04 1.30
CA LEU A 458 -29.79 18.21 1.74
C LEU A 458 -30.96 19.13 2.15
N PRO A 459 -32.23 18.75 1.91
CA PRO A 459 -33.35 19.69 1.92
C PRO A 459 -33.84 19.98 3.34
N GLU A 460 -33.96 21.26 3.69
CA GLU A 460 -34.56 21.72 4.94
C GLU A 460 -36.08 21.45 4.99
N ARG A 461 -36.50 20.76 6.05
CA ARG A 461 -37.88 20.76 6.54
C ARG A 461 -38.08 21.96 7.45
N SER A 462 -38.78 22.96 6.93
CA SER A 462 -39.66 23.93 7.61
C SER A 462 -39.58 24.01 9.15
N ASN A 463 -39.09 25.13 9.68
CA ASN A 463 -39.72 25.73 10.85
C ASN A 463 -39.54 27.26 10.88
N ARG A 464 -40.65 27.95 10.58
CA ARG A 464 -40.86 29.39 10.84
C ARG A 464 -40.63 29.70 12.32
N ARG A 465 -39.92 30.79 12.64
CA ARG A 465 -40.34 31.75 13.68
C ARG A 465 -39.57 33.09 13.64
N VAL A 466 -40.35 34.11 13.24
CA VAL A 466 -40.49 35.46 13.79
C VAL A 466 -39.28 36.42 13.82
N ARG A 467 -39.46 37.41 12.95
CA ARG A 467 -38.82 38.73 12.78
C ARG A 467 -38.96 39.61 14.04
N GLY A 468 -37.86 40.22 14.50
CA GLY A 468 -37.85 41.26 15.51
C GLY A 468 -36.79 42.32 15.19
N SER A 469 -37.25 43.47 14.70
CA SER A 469 -36.43 44.63 14.33
C SER A 469 -36.15 45.50 15.55
N SER A 470 -34.91 45.95 15.75
CA SER A 470 -34.60 47.19 16.46
C SER A 470 -33.23 47.73 16.03
N ARG A 471 -33.28 48.81 15.26
CA ARG A 471 -32.15 49.70 14.91
C ARG A 471 -31.84 50.58 16.13
N ALA A 472 -30.57 50.64 16.52
CA ALA A 472 -30.01 51.77 17.27
C ALA A 472 -28.64 52.13 16.66
N LEU A 473 -28.42 53.42 16.49
CA LEU A 473 -27.35 54.06 15.72
C LEU A 473 -26.39 54.78 16.68
N VAL A 474 -25.07 54.55 16.48
CA VAL A 474 -23.89 55.45 16.71
C VAL A 474 -23.28 55.47 18.15
N PRO A 475 -21.94 55.66 18.39
CA PRO A 475 -20.81 55.95 17.47
C PRO A 475 -19.56 55.04 17.53
N ARG A 476 -18.75 55.24 16.49
CA ARG A 476 -17.34 54.87 16.26
C ARG A 476 -16.45 54.79 17.51
N GLY A 477 -15.84 53.62 17.70
CA GLY A 477 -14.53 53.42 18.30
C GLY A 477 -13.74 52.48 17.40
N HIS A 478 -12.64 52.96 16.83
CA HIS A 478 -11.68 52.12 16.12
C HIS A 478 -11.00 51.21 17.12
N ASP A 479 -11.34 49.93 17.11
CA ASP A 479 -10.49 48.82 17.54
C ASP A 479 -10.94 47.59 16.75
N ILE A 480 -10.53 47.53 15.49
CA ILE A 480 -10.53 46.28 14.74
C ILE A 480 -9.22 45.59 15.14
N PRO A 481 -9.24 44.43 15.81
CA PRO A 481 -8.01 43.70 16.07
C PRO A 481 -7.43 43.26 14.74
N ALA A 482 -6.21 43.69 14.45
CA ALA A 482 -5.40 43.22 13.32
C ALA A 482 -5.26 41.69 13.40
N LYS A 483 -6.17 40.96 12.75
CA LYS A 483 -6.02 39.54 12.45
C LYS A 483 -5.18 39.41 11.19
N ASP A 484 -4.28 38.43 11.21
CA ASP A 484 -3.52 37.90 10.07
C ASP A 484 -2.16 38.51 9.69
N ALA A 485 -1.48 39.19 10.63
CA ALA A 485 -0.05 39.45 10.50
C ALA A 485 0.79 38.43 11.30
N LEU A 486 1.57 37.61 10.58
CA LEU A 486 2.56 36.58 11.00
C LEU A 486 2.02 35.18 11.36
N GLN A 487 1.45 34.47 10.37
CA GLN A 487 0.88 33.11 10.50
C GLN A 487 1.90 31.93 10.57
N VAL A 488 3.19 32.16 10.88
CA VAL A 488 4.13 31.03 11.08
C VAL A 488 5.16 31.31 12.18
N SER A 489 5.35 30.35 13.09
CA SER A 489 6.37 30.42 14.14
C SER A 489 7.79 30.35 13.56
N PRO A 490 8.77 31.05 14.15
CA PRO A 490 10.18 30.93 13.75
C PRO A 490 10.69 29.49 13.76
N GLU A 491 10.25 28.69 14.75
CA GLU A 491 10.66 27.31 14.93
C GLU A 491 10.20 26.41 13.78
N LEU A 492 8.96 26.59 13.32
CA LEU A 492 8.39 25.83 12.21
C LEU A 492 8.94 26.31 10.87
N SER A 493 9.06 27.64 10.70
CA SER A 493 9.68 28.25 9.52
C SER A 493 11.11 27.76 9.29
N ALA A 494 11.90 27.59 10.35
CA ALA A 494 13.27 27.10 10.27
C ALA A 494 13.39 25.66 9.75
N LEU A 495 12.31 24.87 9.75
CA LEU A 495 12.29 23.51 9.20
C LEU A 495 12.03 23.48 7.68
N VAL A 496 11.61 24.60 7.09
CA VAL A 496 11.33 24.71 5.65
C VAL A 496 12.61 25.11 4.92
N VAL A 497 13.23 24.13 4.26
CA VAL A 497 14.51 24.31 3.53
C VAL A 497 14.27 24.47 2.03
N TYR A 498 13.94 23.37 1.35
CA TYR A 498 13.79 23.31 -0.12
C TYR A 498 12.34 23.32 -0.60
N CYS A 499 11.36 23.24 0.29
CA CYS A 499 9.94 23.11 -0.07
C CYS A 499 9.13 24.29 0.49
N GLN A 500 9.51 25.51 0.14
CA GLN A 500 8.81 26.72 0.57
C GLN A 500 7.47 26.84 -0.16
N ALA A 501 6.37 26.77 0.59
CA ALA A 501 5.03 27.02 0.04
C ALA A 501 4.84 28.53 -0.14
N VAL A 502 4.49 28.95 -1.36
CA VAL A 502 4.18 30.35 -1.70
C VAL A 502 2.92 30.44 -2.56
N PRO A 503 2.16 31.55 -2.47
CA PRO A 503 1.15 31.88 -3.47
C PRO A 503 1.75 31.85 -4.87
N PHE A 504 1.00 31.35 -5.85
CA PHE A 504 1.51 31.23 -7.20
C PHE A 504 1.64 32.61 -7.85
N PRO A 505 2.84 33.03 -8.27
CA PRO A 505 3.07 34.38 -8.80
C PRO A 505 2.56 34.57 -10.25
N GLY A 506 1.88 33.57 -10.81
CA GLY A 506 1.51 33.53 -12.23
C GLY A 506 2.59 32.88 -13.11
N LEU A 507 2.16 32.35 -14.25
CA LEU A 507 3.02 31.55 -15.14
C LEU A 507 4.19 32.35 -15.70
N ALA A 508 3.95 33.59 -16.14
CA ALA A 508 4.98 34.46 -16.70
C ALA A 508 6.10 34.74 -15.68
N GLN A 509 5.74 35.11 -14.44
CA GLN A 509 6.72 35.40 -13.40
C GLN A 509 7.48 34.14 -12.98
N ALA A 510 6.80 33.00 -12.84
CA ALA A 510 7.42 31.74 -12.49
C ALA A 510 8.44 31.26 -13.55
N LEU A 511 8.17 31.50 -14.84
CA LEU A 511 9.07 31.14 -15.93
C LEU A 511 10.27 32.10 -16.07
N HIS A 512 10.06 33.41 -15.87
CA HIS A 512 11.13 34.40 -16.03
C HIS A 512 12.07 34.48 -14.81
N HIS A 513 11.56 34.20 -13.61
CA HIS A 513 12.32 34.31 -12.37
C HIS A 513 12.19 33.02 -11.54
N PRO A 514 12.75 31.90 -12.01
CA PRO A 514 12.62 30.63 -11.33
C PRO A 514 13.26 30.68 -9.95
N ARG A 515 12.49 30.30 -8.93
CA ARG A 515 12.95 30.13 -7.55
C ARG A 515 12.75 28.67 -7.17
N PRO A 516 13.76 27.80 -7.37
CA PRO A 516 13.58 26.33 -7.28
C PRO A 516 13.03 25.84 -5.95
N CYS A 517 13.36 26.52 -4.84
CA CYS A 517 12.89 26.16 -3.51
C CYS A 517 11.45 26.61 -3.23
N GLN A 518 10.86 27.44 -4.09
CA GLN A 518 9.48 27.92 -3.97
C GLN A 518 8.56 27.03 -4.79
N MET A 519 7.47 26.59 -4.16
CA MET A 519 6.46 25.73 -4.78
C MET A 519 5.05 26.19 -4.45
N SER A 520 4.12 25.91 -5.35
CA SER A 520 2.71 26.22 -5.19
C SER A 520 1.88 24.93 -5.25
N SER A 521 0.84 24.88 -4.43
CA SER A 521 -0.17 23.82 -4.45
C SER A 521 -1.39 24.30 -5.22
N PHE A 522 -2.00 23.44 -6.02
CA PHE A 522 -3.20 23.76 -6.78
C PHE A 522 -4.26 22.70 -6.54
N SER A 523 -5.51 23.14 -6.39
CA SER A 523 -6.65 22.27 -6.58
C SER A 523 -6.70 21.77 -8.03
N GLU A 524 -7.39 20.65 -8.26
CA GLU A 524 -7.56 20.10 -9.62
C GLU A 524 -8.18 21.13 -10.57
N ARG A 525 -9.15 21.94 -10.09
CA ARG A 525 -9.79 22.99 -10.87
C ARG A 525 -8.81 24.09 -11.27
N LYS A 526 -8.02 24.62 -10.33
CA LYS A 526 -7.02 25.66 -10.62
C LYS A 526 -5.92 25.13 -11.54
N ALA A 527 -5.43 23.91 -11.31
CA ALA A 527 -4.44 23.28 -12.18
C ALA A 527 -4.96 23.13 -13.63
N ARG A 528 -6.20 22.66 -13.81
CA ARG A 528 -6.84 22.56 -15.13
C ARG A 528 -6.99 23.91 -15.82
N LYS A 529 -7.32 24.97 -15.07
CA LYS A 529 -7.38 26.34 -15.59
C LYS A 529 -6.01 26.79 -16.12
N LEU A 530 -4.96 26.64 -15.31
CA LEU A 530 -3.59 27.00 -15.68
C LEU A 530 -3.08 26.21 -16.90
N ILE A 531 -3.37 24.91 -17.00
CA ILE A 531 -3.01 24.09 -18.16
C ILE A 531 -3.64 24.64 -19.44
N LYS A 532 -4.93 25.03 -19.38
CA LYS A 532 -5.63 25.61 -20.53
C LYS A 532 -5.08 27.00 -20.91
N GLU A 533 -4.66 27.79 -19.93
CA GLU A 533 -4.08 29.12 -20.16
C GLU A 533 -2.66 29.04 -20.75
N ALA A 534 -1.92 27.96 -20.45
CA ALA A 534 -0.55 27.76 -20.94
C ALA A 534 -0.47 27.35 -22.43
N GLY A 535 -1.58 26.94 -23.04
CA GLY A 535 -1.66 26.49 -24.44
C GLY A 535 -1.72 24.98 -24.56
#